data_AF-A0A955G9S5-F1
#
_entry.id   AF-A0A955G9S5-F1
#
_cell.length_a   1.000
_cell.length_b   1.000
_cell.length_c   1.000
_cell.angle_alpha   90.00
_cell.angle_beta   90.00
_cell.angle_gamma   90.00
#
_symmetry.space_group_name_H-M   'P 1'
#
loop_
_entity.id
_entity.type
_entity.pdbx_description
1 polymer ?
#
loop_
_entity_poly.entity_id
_entity_poly.type
_entity_poly.pdbx_seq_one_letter_code
_entity_poly.pdbx_strand_id
1 'polypeptide(L)'
;MLTDDTYNLDETIQQEQTSEYMVNPQEELAWEHFNPIGSAEYEQANKERIADGKVQIVNIGDDDKSITLVASIKIDPDTGQVVSGHESRPEAESMRDTEAAFADYIAITPPERRCVIYEGDERLFTDRDEAITQATDSGLIQHLANKENVPAIPGEPTESEVVAVMEQLGVSREELLALYVARGLEAQVSSGETDFLAGYINHHAATLGIDGFHTFSEAEKQEIIESGKFDELKVELNNKVAQILPSLNKLYKPILDNKDLLVLADGKVAINPEFADDISEITVDKLNWSGEHRLNEVAKLSMEMRDRVIFNHILEAYNSGKSPFVVYGGSHVVTLEPALKAYVSSTSQS
;
A
#
# COMPACT_ATOMS: atom_id res chain seq x y z
N MET A 1 1.56 -32.64 31.08
CA MET A 1 1.23 -31.45 31.89
C MET A 1 2.21 -30.36 31.53
N LEU A 2 1.97 -29.73 30.39
CA LEU A 2 2.57 -28.47 29.95
C LEU A 2 1.42 -27.75 29.26
N THR A 3 1.21 -26.51 29.70
CA THR A 3 0.03 -25.69 29.49
C THR A 3 0.03 -25.07 28.10
N ASP A 4 -1.11 -25.23 27.41
CA ASP A 4 -1.56 -24.40 26.30
C ASP A 4 -1.64 -22.95 26.77
N ASP A 5 -0.93 -22.05 26.09
CA ASP A 5 -1.17 -20.60 26.07
C ASP A 5 -0.74 -20.09 24.70
N THR A 6 -1.51 -20.43 23.66
CA THR A 6 -1.50 -19.66 22.41
C THR A 6 -2.55 -18.58 22.55
N TYR A 7 -2.07 -17.36 22.77
CA TYR A 7 -2.82 -16.12 22.76
C TYR A 7 -3.67 -16.02 21.49
N ASN A 8 -4.98 -15.95 21.68
CA ASN A 8 -5.97 -15.65 20.65
C ASN A 8 -6.10 -14.12 20.63
N LEU A 9 -5.48 -13.45 19.66
CA LEU A 9 -5.42 -11.98 19.57
C LEU A 9 -6.27 -11.36 18.45
N ASP A 10 -7.04 -12.16 17.69
CA ASP A 10 -7.45 -11.73 16.34
C ASP A 10 -8.88 -11.20 16.14
N GLU A 11 -9.71 -11.01 17.16
CA GLU A 11 -11.11 -10.55 16.88
C GLU A 11 -11.59 -9.34 17.67
N THR A 12 -10.83 -8.81 18.63
CA THR A 12 -11.34 -7.76 19.53
C THR A 12 -10.74 -6.37 19.32
N ILE A 13 -9.78 -6.20 18.41
CA ILE A 13 -9.10 -4.90 18.19
C ILE A 13 -9.65 -4.11 16.99
N GLN A 14 -10.34 -4.75 16.04
CA GLN A 14 -10.77 -4.05 14.81
C GLN A 14 -12.04 -3.18 14.92
N GLN A 15 -12.77 -3.18 16.06
CA GLN A 15 -14.06 -2.47 16.17
C GLN A 15 -14.02 -1.13 16.93
N GLU A 16 -12.89 -0.71 17.51
CA GLU A 16 -12.83 0.55 18.30
C GLU A 16 -12.02 1.69 17.65
N GLN A 17 -11.45 1.50 16.45
CA GLN A 17 -10.63 2.53 15.77
C GLN A 17 -11.35 3.34 14.68
N THR A 18 -12.68 3.35 14.62
CA THR A 18 -13.40 4.43 13.90
C THR A 18 -13.62 5.62 14.84
N SER A 19 -12.59 6.05 15.58
CA SER A 19 -12.61 7.40 16.14
C SER A 19 -12.79 8.34 14.95
N GLU A 20 -13.79 9.21 15.01
CA GLU A 20 -13.96 10.28 14.02
C GLU A 20 -12.58 10.78 13.63
N TYR A 21 -12.21 10.68 12.34
CA TYR A 21 -11.07 11.40 11.78
C TYR A 21 -11.40 12.89 11.96
N MET A 22 -11.23 13.38 13.19
CA MET A 22 -11.34 14.76 13.57
C MET A 22 -10.11 15.39 12.98
N VAL A 23 -10.28 15.79 11.73
CA VAL A 23 -9.30 16.47 10.91
C VAL A 23 -8.67 17.60 11.72
N ASN A 24 -7.44 17.39 12.17
CA ASN A 24 -6.69 18.42 12.87
C ASN A 24 -6.41 19.53 11.86
N PRO A 25 -6.86 20.79 12.10
CA PRO A 25 -6.69 21.86 11.11
C PRO A 25 -5.24 22.11 10.72
N GLN A 26 -4.29 21.83 11.63
CA GLN A 26 -2.87 21.95 11.35
C GLN A 26 -2.36 20.87 10.40
N GLU A 27 -2.92 19.66 10.49
CA GLU A 27 -2.58 18.54 9.60
C GLU A 27 -3.10 18.82 8.19
N GLU A 28 -4.28 19.42 8.02
CA GLU A 28 -4.77 19.85 6.70
C GLU A 28 -3.93 20.95 6.09
N LEU A 29 -3.60 21.98 6.87
CA LEU A 29 -2.74 23.07 6.38
C LEU A 29 -1.37 22.54 5.95
N ALA A 30 -0.84 21.54 6.65
CA ALA A 30 0.38 20.86 6.24
C ALA A 30 0.17 20.02 4.97
N TRP A 31 -0.97 19.34 4.85
CA TRP A 31 -1.32 18.52 3.68
C TRP A 31 -1.46 19.34 2.39
N GLU A 32 -1.75 20.64 2.46
CA GLU A 32 -1.71 21.53 1.28
C GLU A 32 -0.33 21.57 0.59
N HIS A 33 0.74 21.16 1.30
CA HIS A 33 2.10 21.03 0.75
C HIS A 33 2.41 19.63 0.22
N PHE A 34 1.48 18.68 0.28
CA PHE A 34 1.65 17.36 -0.35
C PHE A 34 1.93 17.53 -1.85
N ASN A 35 2.86 16.74 -2.38
CA ASN A 35 3.22 16.75 -3.80
C ASN A 35 2.59 15.52 -4.49
N PRO A 36 1.42 15.65 -5.16
CA PRO A 36 0.77 14.49 -5.78
C PRO A 36 1.63 13.88 -6.87
N ILE A 37 1.61 12.56 -6.99
CA ILE A 37 2.32 11.87 -8.06
C ILE A 37 1.79 12.35 -9.43
N GLY A 38 2.72 12.65 -10.35
CA GLY A 38 2.41 13.24 -11.66
C GLY A 38 2.28 14.77 -11.66
N SER A 39 2.37 15.44 -10.50
CA SER A 39 2.56 16.91 -10.45
C SER A 39 3.94 17.31 -10.96
N ALA A 40 4.08 18.54 -11.46
CA ALA A 40 5.36 19.03 -11.97
C ALA A 40 6.44 19.07 -10.87
N GLU A 41 6.01 19.40 -9.65
CA GLU A 41 6.82 19.44 -8.45
C GLU A 41 7.32 18.05 -8.06
N TYR A 42 6.44 17.05 -8.04
CA TYR A 42 6.81 15.65 -7.82
C TYR A 42 7.80 15.16 -8.88
N GLU A 43 7.50 15.35 -10.17
CA GLU A 43 8.34 14.85 -11.26
C GLU A 43 9.75 15.45 -11.22
N GLN A 44 9.84 16.75 -10.92
CA GLN A 44 11.13 17.42 -10.77
C GLN A 44 11.91 16.88 -9.56
N ALA A 45 11.28 16.80 -8.37
CA ALA A 45 11.93 16.34 -7.15
C ALA A 45 12.37 14.87 -7.26
N ASN A 46 11.52 14.00 -7.83
CA ASN A 46 11.85 12.60 -8.02
C ASN A 46 12.98 12.41 -9.04
N LYS A 47 13.01 13.23 -10.11
CA LYS A 47 14.11 13.21 -11.08
C LYS A 47 15.44 13.65 -10.45
N GLU A 48 15.43 14.69 -9.63
CA GLU A 48 16.63 15.16 -8.91
C GLU A 48 17.15 14.08 -7.96
N ARG A 49 16.26 13.44 -7.21
CA ARG A 49 16.59 12.32 -6.31
C ARG A 49 17.20 11.14 -7.07
N ILE A 50 16.57 10.71 -8.17
CA ILE A 50 17.09 9.62 -9.02
C ILE A 50 18.47 9.97 -9.58
N ALA A 51 18.70 11.23 -9.95
CA ALA A 51 19.98 11.68 -10.48
C ALA A 51 21.13 11.66 -9.45
N ASP A 52 20.83 11.78 -8.15
CA ASP A 52 21.83 11.65 -7.07
C ASP A 52 22.30 10.19 -6.90
N GLY A 53 21.44 9.24 -7.25
CA GLY A 53 21.76 7.81 -7.29
C GLY A 53 22.13 7.19 -5.95
N LYS A 54 21.69 7.83 -4.85
CA LYS A 54 21.86 7.37 -3.47
C LYS A 54 20.53 7.37 -2.75
N VAL A 55 20.49 6.66 -1.63
CA VAL A 55 19.38 6.79 -0.68
C VAL A 55 19.36 8.22 -0.16
N GLN A 56 18.18 8.85 -0.19
CA GLN A 56 18.01 10.19 0.38
C GLN A 56 17.62 10.03 1.84
N ILE A 57 18.37 10.68 2.74
CA ILE A 57 18.07 10.72 4.17
C ILE A 57 17.69 12.15 4.53
N VAL A 58 16.46 12.35 4.98
CA VAL A 58 15.92 13.66 5.36
C VAL A 58 15.57 13.65 6.83
N ASN A 59 16.17 14.55 7.60
CA ASN A 59 15.79 14.79 8.99
C ASN A 59 14.90 16.03 9.07
N ILE A 60 13.70 15.87 9.62
CA ILE A 60 12.70 16.92 9.79
C ILE A 60 12.45 17.13 11.28
N GLY A 61 12.76 18.32 11.81
CA GLY A 61 12.68 18.63 13.23
C GLY A 61 13.98 19.19 13.78
N ASP A 62 14.16 19.10 15.09
CA ASP A 62 15.35 19.56 15.79
C ASP A 62 16.09 18.38 16.46
N ASP A 63 17.19 18.70 17.15
CA ASP A 63 18.05 17.71 17.81
C ASP A 63 17.33 16.95 18.95
N ASP A 64 16.22 17.49 19.49
CA ASP A 64 15.46 16.83 20.56
C ASP A 64 14.44 15.86 19.97
N LYS A 65 13.76 16.25 18.89
CA LYS A 65 12.66 15.49 18.30
C LYS A 65 12.59 15.67 16.78
N SER A 66 12.81 14.58 16.06
CA SER A 66 12.89 14.60 14.60
C SER A 66 12.25 13.37 13.95
N ILE A 67 11.87 13.53 12.68
CA ILE A 67 11.46 12.46 11.78
C ILE A 67 12.64 12.21 10.84
N THR A 68 13.14 10.98 10.78
CA THR A 68 14.14 10.58 9.79
C THR A 68 13.45 9.82 8.68
N LEU A 69 13.39 10.41 7.48
CA LEU A 69 12.88 9.77 6.27
C LEU A 69 14.02 9.17 5.46
N VAL A 70 13.87 7.92 5.07
CA VAL A 70 14.80 7.20 4.19
C VAL A 70 14.06 6.86 2.90
N ALA A 71 14.45 7.53 1.80
CA ALA A 71 13.86 7.29 0.48
C ALA A 71 14.65 6.23 -0.26
N SER A 72 14.07 5.04 -0.38
CA SER A 72 14.72 3.92 -1.06
C SER A 72 14.92 4.18 -2.56
N ILE A 73 16.03 3.64 -3.07
CA ILE A 73 16.37 3.60 -4.49
C ILE A 73 16.73 2.17 -4.89
N LYS A 74 16.48 1.85 -6.16
CA LYS A 74 16.96 0.63 -6.80
C LYS A 74 17.94 1.00 -7.90
N ILE A 75 19.06 0.29 -7.98
CA ILE A 75 20.00 0.42 -9.11
C ILE A 75 19.83 -0.81 -9.99
N ASP A 76 19.34 -0.62 -11.20
CA ASP A 76 19.19 -1.70 -12.17
C ASP A 76 20.58 -2.35 -12.45
N PRO A 77 20.75 -3.66 -12.23
CA PRO A 77 22.04 -4.32 -12.34
C PRO A 77 22.57 -4.40 -13.78
N ASP A 78 21.67 -4.42 -14.77
CA ASP A 78 22.03 -4.62 -16.17
C ASP A 78 22.44 -3.31 -16.83
N THR A 79 21.80 -2.22 -16.43
CA THR A 79 22.00 -0.89 -17.02
C THR A 79 22.79 0.06 -16.13
N GLY A 80 22.89 -0.23 -14.83
CA GLY A 80 23.44 0.67 -13.81
C GLY A 80 22.58 1.91 -13.56
N GLN A 81 21.37 1.97 -14.11
CA GLN A 81 20.49 3.12 -13.95
C GLN A 81 19.77 3.07 -12.62
N VAL A 82 19.61 4.24 -12.01
CA VAL A 82 18.80 4.40 -10.81
C VAL A 82 17.34 4.43 -11.26
N VAL A 83 16.53 3.54 -10.70
CA VAL A 83 15.10 3.45 -10.95
C VAL A 83 14.36 3.61 -9.63
N SER A 84 13.14 4.15 -9.71
CA SER A 84 12.25 4.14 -8.55
C SER A 84 11.86 2.70 -8.23
N GLY A 85 11.93 2.34 -6.95
CA GLY A 85 11.53 1.03 -6.48
C GLY A 85 12.40 0.54 -5.32
N HIS A 86 12.06 -0.67 -4.88
CA HIS A 86 12.72 -1.33 -3.78
C HIS A 86 13.92 -2.16 -4.25
N GLU A 87 14.99 -2.15 -3.46
CA GLU A 87 16.18 -2.94 -3.72
C GLU A 87 16.10 -4.26 -2.95
N SER A 88 16.40 -5.37 -3.61
CA SER A 88 16.27 -6.71 -3.03
C SER A 88 17.62 -7.44 -2.93
N ARG A 89 18.72 -6.77 -3.27
CA ARG A 89 20.07 -7.33 -3.21
C ARG A 89 20.76 -6.95 -1.90
N PRO A 90 21.13 -7.93 -1.05
CA PRO A 90 21.76 -7.64 0.24
C PRO A 90 23.07 -6.85 0.15
N GLU A 91 23.79 -6.97 -0.96
CA GLU A 91 25.07 -6.31 -1.22
C GLU A 91 24.96 -4.91 -1.83
N ALA A 92 23.76 -4.42 -2.10
CA ALA A 92 23.56 -3.10 -2.69
C ALA A 92 24.09 -1.98 -1.78
N GLU A 93 24.55 -0.88 -2.39
CA GLU A 93 25.01 0.30 -1.65
C GLU A 93 23.87 0.97 -0.86
N SER A 94 22.66 1.00 -1.42
CA SER A 94 21.48 1.52 -0.73
C SER A 94 21.15 0.78 0.58
N MET A 95 21.42 -0.53 0.65
CA MET A 95 21.26 -1.29 1.90
C MET A 95 22.26 -0.84 2.95
N ARG A 96 23.53 -0.65 2.57
CA ARG A 96 24.57 -0.15 3.47
C ARG A 96 24.30 1.28 3.94
N ASP A 97 23.82 2.13 3.05
CA ASP A 97 23.46 3.51 3.38
C ASP A 97 22.29 3.55 4.39
N THR A 98 21.30 2.69 4.22
CA THR A 98 20.17 2.54 5.14
C THR A 98 20.64 2.05 6.52
N GLU A 99 21.53 1.06 6.56
CA GLU A 99 22.14 0.58 7.81
C GLU A 99 22.94 1.67 8.54
N ALA A 100 23.72 2.45 7.80
CA ALA A 100 24.48 3.56 8.36
C ALA A 100 23.55 4.63 8.95
N ALA A 101 22.49 5.00 8.23
CA ALA A 101 21.47 5.93 8.70
C ALA A 101 20.79 5.43 9.98
N PHE A 102 20.45 4.14 10.02
CA PHE A 102 19.85 3.53 11.22
C PHE A 102 20.82 3.50 12.40
N ALA A 103 22.10 3.17 12.17
CA ALA A 103 23.12 3.20 13.22
C ALA A 103 23.29 4.62 13.82
N ASP A 104 23.29 5.65 12.96
CA ASP A 104 23.34 7.05 13.40
C ASP A 104 22.09 7.41 14.21
N TYR A 105 20.91 7.01 13.73
CA TYR A 105 19.64 7.18 14.45
C TYR A 105 19.66 6.56 15.85
N ILE A 106 20.15 5.32 15.98
CA ILE A 106 20.31 4.65 17.28
C ILE A 106 21.30 5.40 18.17
N ALA A 107 22.37 5.95 17.62
CA ALA A 107 23.40 6.65 18.39
C ALA A 107 22.87 7.97 19.00
N ILE A 108 22.00 8.68 18.29
CA ILE A 108 21.55 10.03 18.70
C ILE A 108 20.16 10.04 19.36
N THR A 109 19.30 9.07 19.06
CA THR A 109 17.91 9.07 19.55
C THR A 109 17.79 8.30 20.86
N PRO A 110 17.22 8.86 21.94
CA PRO A 110 16.98 8.14 23.19
C PRO A 110 16.02 6.95 23.01
N PRO A 111 16.24 5.79 23.69
CA PRO A 111 15.42 4.59 23.52
C PRO A 111 13.90 4.79 23.62
N GLU A 112 13.46 5.62 24.57
CA GLU A 112 12.04 5.92 24.81
C GLU A 112 11.38 6.69 23.67
N ARG A 113 12.16 7.36 22.82
CA ARG A 113 11.70 8.09 21.64
C ARG A 113 11.77 7.25 20.37
N ARG A 114 12.43 6.10 20.38
CA ARG A 114 12.62 5.32 19.16
C ARG A 114 11.34 4.64 18.69
N CYS A 115 11.14 4.67 17.38
CA CYS A 115 10.26 3.77 16.65
C CYS A 115 10.67 3.74 15.17
N VAL A 116 10.34 2.65 14.51
CA VAL A 116 10.46 2.49 13.06
C VAL A 116 9.07 2.46 12.45
N ILE A 117 8.91 3.10 11.29
CA ILE A 117 7.73 2.97 10.43
C ILE A 117 8.19 2.46 9.06
N TYR A 118 7.56 1.43 8.52
CA TYR A 118 7.99 0.78 7.29
C TYR A 118 6.83 0.45 6.33
N GLU A 119 7.15 0.30 5.05
CA GLU A 119 6.22 -0.11 4.01
C GLU A 119 5.96 -1.64 4.04
N GLY A 120 4.70 -2.05 3.93
CA GLY A 120 4.27 -3.45 3.87
C GLY A 120 3.97 -4.10 5.23
N ASP A 121 3.75 -5.41 5.21
CA ASP A 121 3.28 -6.18 6.36
C ASP A 121 4.39 -6.51 7.37
N GLU A 122 3.98 -6.71 8.63
CA GLU A 122 4.86 -7.17 9.70
C GLU A 122 5.38 -8.59 9.45
N ARG A 123 6.70 -8.75 9.54
CA ARG A 123 7.41 -10.01 9.40
C ARG A 123 8.58 -10.05 10.36
N LEU A 124 8.77 -11.21 11.01
CA LEU A 124 9.91 -11.41 11.90
C LEU A 124 11.10 -11.96 11.13
N PHE A 125 12.13 -11.13 10.93
CA PHE A 125 13.38 -11.54 10.30
C PHE A 125 14.53 -11.64 11.31
N THR A 126 15.13 -12.83 11.40
CA THR A 126 16.35 -13.05 12.20
C THR A 126 17.64 -12.93 11.41
N ASP A 127 17.57 -13.11 10.09
CA ASP A 127 18.70 -12.97 9.17
C ASP A 127 18.54 -11.75 8.28
N ARG A 128 19.63 -10.99 8.11
CA ARG A 128 19.64 -9.73 7.35
C ARG A 128 19.37 -9.96 5.86
N ASP A 129 20.07 -10.90 5.26
CA ASP A 129 20.05 -11.11 3.82
C ASP A 129 18.74 -11.75 3.38
N GLU A 130 18.20 -12.64 4.22
CA GLU A 130 16.83 -13.16 4.10
C GLU A 130 15.80 -12.03 4.12
N ALA A 131 15.90 -11.11 5.08
CA ALA A 131 14.99 -9.98 5.19
C ALA A 131 14.98 -9.13 3.91
N ILE A 132 16.18 -8.78 3.41
CA ILE A 132 16.34 -8.00 2.18
C ILE A 132 15.79 -8.76 0.96
N THR A 133 16.03 -10.07 0.88
CA THR A 133 15.60 -10.86 -0.27
C THR A 133 14.07 -11.03 -0.29
N GLN A 134 13.44 -11.22 0.87
CA GLN A 134 12.00 -11.48 0.97
C GLN A 134 11.13 -10.23 1.06
N ALA A 135 11.68 -9.12 1.56
CA ALA A 135 10.92 -7.90 1.84
C ALA A 135 11.73 -6.62 1.61
N THR A 136 12.83 -6.68 0.85
CA THR A 136 13.61 -5.50 0.40
C THR A 136 14.12 -4.63 1.56
N ASP A 137 14.21 -3.32 1.34
CA ASP A 137 14.48 -2.29 2.35
C ASP A 137 13.53 -2.32 3.55
N SER A 138 12.26 -2.72 3.36
CA SER A 138 11.34 -2.94 4.47
C SER A 138 11.78 -4.10 5.36
N GLY A 139 12.18 -5.22 4.75
CA GLY A 139 12.73 -6.37 5.46
C GLY A 139 13.99 -6.00 6.23
N LEU A 140 14.92 -5.26 5.60
CA LEU A 140 16.11 -4.76 6.28
C LEU A 140 15.75 -3.98 7.55
N ILE A 141 14.85 -3.00 7.46
CA ILE A 141 14.55 -2.17 8.63
C ILE A 141 13.82 -2.95 9.72
N GLN A 142 12.95 -3.89 9.36
CA GLN A 142 12.31 -4.80 10.32
C GLN A 142 13.35 -5.67 11.05
N HIS A 143 14.34 -6.22 10.32
CA HIS A 143 15.45 -6.96 10.91
C HIS A 143 16.27 -6.09 11.90
N LEU A 144 16.63 -4.88 11.50
CA LEU A 144 17.42 -3.95 12.32
C LEU A 144 16.65 -3.51 13.57
N ALA A 145 15.36 -3.19 13.42
CA ALA A 145 14.49 -2.81 14.53
C ALA A 145 14.38 -3.93 15.58
N ASN A 146 14.14 -5.17 15.12
CA ASN A 146 14.11 -6.35 15.98
C ASN A 146 15.45 -6.56 16.72
N LYS A 147 16.57 -6.46 16.01
CA LYS A 147 17.91 -6.62 16.59
C LYS A 147 18.21 -5.59 17.69
N GLU A 148 17.79 -4.34 17.51
CA GLU A 148 18.03 -3.24 18.46
C GLU A 148 16.88 -3.06 19.48
N ASN A 149 15.88 -3.96 19.49
CA ASN A 149 14.66 -3.85 20.30
C ASN A 149 13.94 -2.49 20.15
N VAL A 150 13.87 -1.98 18.91
CA VAL A 150 13.12 -0.78 18.57
C VAL A 150 11.71 -1.18 18.14
N PRO A 151 10.64 -0.56 18.69
CA PRO A 151 9.28 -0.80 18.22
C PRO A 151 9.14 -0.50 16.73
N ALA A 152 8.57 -1.43 15.98
CA ALA A 152 8.32 -1.28 14.55
C ALA A 152 6.80 -1.21 14.32
N ILE A 153 6.38 -0.28 13.46
CA ILE A 153 4.98 -0.01 13.14
C ILE A 153 4.83 -0.20 11.63
N PRO A 154 3.96 -1.11 11.15
CA PRO A 154 3.61 -1.14 9.74
C PRO A 154 2.90 0.18 9.42
N GLY A 155 3.40 0.93 8.45
CA GLY A 155 2.70 2.14 8.03
C GLY A 155 1.96 1.98 6.71
N GLU A 156 1.86 0.76 6.18
CA GLU A 156 0.90 0.47 5.12
C GLU A 156 -0.51 0.56 5.68
N PRO A 157 -1.41 1.36 5.08
CA PRO A 157 -2.78 1.43 5.57
C PRO A 157 -3.49 0.09 5.40
N THR A 158 -4.30 -0.25 6.38
CA THR A 158 -5.28 -1.33 6.23
C THR A 158 -6.30 -0.97 5.16
N GLU A 159 -6.89 -1.98 4.51
CA GLU A 159 -7.97 -1.75 3.56
C GLU A 159 -9.14 -0.98 4.21
N SER A 160 -9.45 -1.27 5.49
CA SER A 160 -10.47 -0.54 6.26
C SER A 160 -10.16 0.94 6.44
N GLU A 161 -8.90 1.33 6.69
CA GLU A 161 -8.51 2.74 6.80
C GLU A 161 -8.69 3.46 5.47
N VAL A 162 -8.23 2.85 4.36
CA VAL A 162 -8.41 3.43 3.02
C VAL A 162 -9.89 3.58 2.70
N VAL A 163 -10.71 2.55 2.96
CA VAL A 163 -12.15 2.59 2.70
C VAL A 163 -12.83 3.69 3.50
N ALA A 164 -12.53 3.81 4.80
CA ALA A 164 -13.13 4.84 5.66
C ALA A 164 -12.85 6.25 5.14
N VAL A 165 -11.62 6.54 4.71
CA VAL A 165 -11.27 7.84 4.15
C VAL A 165 -11.91 8.06 2.77
N MET A 166 -11.92 7.04 1.91
CA MET A 166 -12.53 7.13 0.58
C MET A 166 -14.05 7.35 0.64
N GLU A 167 -14.75 6.72 1.59
CA GLU A 167 -16.19 6.95 1.82
C GLU A 167 -16.49 8.39 2.25
N GLN A 168 -15.64 8.99 3.10
CA GLN A 168 -15.79 10.39 3.51
C GLN A 168 -15.64 11.37 2.33
N LEU A 169 -14.86 10.98 1.32
CA LEU A 169 -14.70 11.73 0.06
C LEU A 169 -15.79 11.44 -0.97
N GLY A 170 -16.81 10.66 -0.59
CA GLY A 170 -17.95 10.35 -1.46
C GLY A 170 -17.63 9.31 -2.54
N VAL A 171 -16.61 8.47 -2.35
CA VAL A 171 -16.37 7.30 -3.19
C VAL A 171 -17.22 6.14 -2.70
N SER A 172 -17.97 5.50 -3.59
CA SER A 172 -18.78 4.33 -3.20
C SER A 172 -17.95 3.05 -3.12
N ARG A 173 -18.44 2.07 -2.36
CA ARG A 173 -17.85 0.72 -2.30
C ARG A 173 -17.80 0.04 -3.67
N GLU A 174 -18.79 0.27 -4.52
CA GLU A 174 -18.77 -0.24 -5.90
C GLU A 174 -17.71 0.42 -6.77
N GLU A 175 -17.42 1.71 -6.56
CA GLU A 175 -16.32 2.40 -7.24
C GLU A 175 -14.95 1.85 -6.78
N LEU A 176 -14.78 1.60 -5.47
CA LEU A 176 -13.58 0.94 -4.94
C LEU A 176 -13.44 -0.49 -5.46
N LEU A 177 -14.52 -1.27 -5.47
CA LEU A 177 -14.51 -2.62 -6.03
C LEU A 177 -14.13 -2.60 -7.51
N ALA A 178 -14.68 -1.66 -8.30
CA ALA A 178 -14.30 -1.49 -9.70
C ALA A 178 -12.81 -1.13 -9.86
N LEU A 179 -12.24 -0.33 -8.95
CA LEU A 179 -10.80 -0.08 -8.95
C LEU A 179 -9.99 -1.37 -8.69
N TYR A 180 -10.37 -2.17 -7.68
CA TYR A 180 -9.68 -3.43 -7.39
C TYR A 180 -9.80 -4.42 -8.55
N VAL A 181 -10.98 -4.61 -9.12
CA VAL A 181 -11.19 -5.48 -10.29
C VAL A 181 -10.29 -5.05 -11.46
N ALA A 182 -10.11 -3.74 -11.69
CA ALA A 182 -9.20 -3.25 -12.73
C ALA A 182 -7.74 -3.63 -12.45
N ARG A 183 -7.26 -3.49 -11.21
CA ARG A 183 -5.92 -3.92 -10.78
C ARG A 183 -5.73 -5.44 -10.90
N GLY A 184 -6.74 -6.22 -10.54
CA GLY A 184 -6.73 -7.68 -10.69
C GLY A 184 -6.62 -8.12 -12.16
N LEU A 185 -7.32 -7.42 -13.07
CA LEU A 185 -7.20 -7.65 -14.52
C LEU A 185 -5.79 -7.31 -15.02
N GLU A 186 -5.20 -6.20 -14.59
CA GLU A 186 -3.83 -5.82 -14.93
C GLU A 186 -2.80 -6.86 -14.44
N ALA A 187 -2.95 -7.34 -13.20
CA ALA A 187 -2.08 -8.37 -12.65
C ALA A 187 -2.17 -9.69 -13.44
N GLN A 188 -3.38 -10.10 -13.80
CA GLN A 188 -3.63 -11.31 -14.62
C GLN A 188 -2.97 -11.20 -16.00
N VAL A 189 -3.00 -10.01 -16.61
CA VAL A 189 -2.34 -9.74 -17.89
C VAL A 189 -0.82 -9.77 -17.73
N SER A 190 -0.28 -9.09 -16.72
CA SER A 190 1.15 -8.82 -16.59
C SER A 190 1.96 -10.04 -16.12
N SER A 191 1.38 -10.87 -15.26
CA SER A 191 2.03 -12.08 -14.73
C SER A 191 1.82 -13.31 -15.63
N GLY A 192 0.80 -13.29 -16.49
CA GLY A 192 0.34 -14.49 -17.20
C GLY A 192 -0.25 -15.56 -16.28
N GLU A 193 -0.34 -15.30 -14.97
CA GLU A 193 -1.00 -16.16 -14.01
C GLU A 193 -2.51 -15.96 -14.15
N THR A 194 -3.22 -17.04 -14.46
CA THR A 194 -4.68 -17.06 -14.49
C THR A 194 -5.21 -17.15 -13.07
N ASP A 195 -4.90 -16.15 -12.25
CA ASP A 195 -5.46 -16.08 -10.92
C ASP A 195 -6.97 -16.05 -11.02
N PHE A 196 -7.61 -16.75 -10.09
CA PHE A 196 -9.04 -16.91 -10.05
C PHE A 196 -9.69 -15.56 -9.69
N LEU A 197 -9.84 -14.69 -10.69
CA LEU A 197 -10.30 -13.31 -10.54
C LEU A 197 -11.67 -13.23 -9.87
N ALA A 198 -12.56 -14.21 -10.07
CA ALA A 198 -13.81 -14.26 -9.33
C ALA A 198 -13.60 -14.41 -7.81
N GLY A 199 -12.57 -15.14 -7.37
CA GLY A 199 -12.16 -15.21 -5.97
C GLY A 199 -11.59 -13.89 -5.45
N TYR A 200 -10.77 -13.21 -6.27
CA TYR A 200 -10.24 -11.89 -5.96
C TYR A 200 -11.37 -10.84 -5.80
N ILE A 201 -12.34 -10.83 -6.73
CA ILE A 201 -13.52 -9.96 -6.65
C ILE A 201 -14.36 -10.30 -5.41
N ASN A 202 -14.56 -11.58 -5.11
CA ASN A 202 -15.29 -11.99 -3.92
C ASN A 202 -14.60 -11.50 -2.64
N HIS A 203 -13.28 -11.64 -2.56
CA HIS A 203 -12.50 -11.16 -1.42
C HIS A 203 -12.69 -9.66 -1.21
N HIS A 204 -12.43 -8.84 -2.24
CA HIS A 204 -12.58 -7.39 -2.11
C HIS A 204 -14.02 -6.93 -1.90
N ALA A 205 -15.00 -7.60 -2.52
CA ALA A 205 -16.40 -7.29 -2.26
C ALA A 205 -16.78 -7.58 -0.80
N ALA A 206 -16.23 -8.66 -0.22
CA ALA A 206 -16.44 -8.99 1.18
C ALA A 206 -15.75 -8.01 2.14
N THR A 207 -14.49 -7.63 1.89
CA THR A 207 -13.76 -6.66 2.73
C THR A 207 -14.38 -5.27 2.67
N LEU A 208 -14.93 -4.89 1.52
CA LEU A 208 -15.74 -3.69 1.36
C LEU A 208 -17.13 -3.79 1.99
N GLY A 209 -17.52 -4.95 2.54
CA GLY A 209 -18.84 -5.15 3.16
C GLY A 209 -19.99 -5.03 2.18
N ILE A 210 -19.83 -5.52 0.94
CA ILE A 210 -20.90 -5.62 -0.05
C ILE A 210 -21.74 -6.86 0.25
N ASP A 211 -23.07 -6.68 0.31
CA ASP A 211 -24.01 -7.74 0.65
C ASP A 211 -23.85 -8.99 -0.22
N GLY A 212 -23.82 -10.17 0.42
CA GLY A 212 -23.75 -11.47 -0.24
C GLY A 212 -22.33 -12.03 -0.47
N PHE A 213 -21.30 -11.27 -0.10
CA PHE A 213 -19.90 -11.68 -0.17
C PHE A 213 -19.34 -11.95 1.25
N HIS A 214 -18.39 -12.88 1.36
CA HIS A 214 -17.65 -13.14 2.60
C HIS A 214 -16.22 -13.57 2.28
N THR A 215 -15.31 -13.31 3.22
CA THR A 215 -13.94 -13.83 3.20
C THR A 215 -13.91 -15.24 3.79
N PHE A 216 -13.01 -16.08 3.28
CA PHE A 216 -12.74 -17.39 3.85
C PHE A 216 -11.60 -17.30 4.86
N SER A 217 -11.83 -17.80 6.06
CA SER A 217 -10.77 -18.05 7.06
C SER A 217 -9.79 -19.11 6.58
N GLU A 218 -8.59 -19.17 7.16
CA GLU A 218 -7.61 -20.22 6.85
C GLU A 218 -8.15 -21.63 7.11
N ALA A 219 -8.97 -21.81 8.15
CA ALA A 219 -9.63 -23.08 8.45
C ALA A 219 -10.61 -23.50 7.34
N GLU A 220 -11.43 -22.55 6.85
CA GLU A 220 -12.35 -22.82 5.74
C GLU A 220 -11.59 -23.13 4.44
N LYS A 221 -10.54 -22.36 4.14
CA LYS A 221 -9.68 -22.63 2.97
C LYS A 221 -9.11 -24.04 3.03
N GLN A 222 -8.61 -24.47 4.20
CA GLN A 222 -8.08 -25.80 4.41
C GLN A 222 -9.16 -26.89 4.25
N GLU A 223 -10.36 -26.69 4.80
CA GLU A 223 -11.48 -27.62 4.64
C GLU A 223 -11.90 -27.77 3.17
N ILE A 224 -11.97 -26.66 2.41
CA ILE A 224 -12.28 -26.67 0.97
C ILE A 224 -11.26 -27.51 0.19
N ILE A 225 -9.97 -27.36 0.52
CA ILE A 225 -8.88 -28.12 -0.10
C ILE A 225 -9.01 -29.60 0.25
N GLU A 226 -9.16 -29.95 1.53
CA GLU A 226 -9.23 -31.33 2.01
C GLU A 226 -10.47 -32.08 1.52
N SER A 227 -11.59 -31.36 1.36
CA SER A 227 -12.84 -31.92 0.85
C SER A 227 -12.89 -32.05 -0.67
N GLY A 228 -11.91 -31.51 -1.39
CA GLY A 228 -11.86 -31.54 -2.86
C GLY A 228 -12.97 -30.71 -3.53
N LYS A 229 -13.58 -29.76 -2.81
CA LYS A 229 -14.73 -28.96 -3.27
C LYS A 229 -14.35 -27.67 -3.98
N PHE A 230 -13.07 -27.47 -4.29
CA PHE A 230 -12.58 -26.21 -4.86
C PHE A 230 -13.27 -25.84 -6.19
N ASP A 231 -13.56 -26.82 -7.07
CA ASP A 231 -14.26 -26.53 -8.32
C ASP A 231 -15.74 -26.18 -8.12
N GLU A 232 -16.41 -26.74 -7.11
CA GLU A 232 -17.77 -26.34 -6.73
C GLU A 232 -17.78 -24.90 -6.21
N LEU A 233 -16.81 -24.55 -5.37
CA LEU A 233 -16.63 -23.20 -4.88
C LEU A 233 -16.37 -22.20 -6.02
N LYS A 234 -15.55 -22.56 -7.00
CA LYS A 234 -15.33 -21.70 -8.17
C LYS A 234 -16.63 -21.38 -8.89
N VAL A 235 -17.48 -22.39 -9.12
CA VAL A 235 -18.79 -22.19 -9.77
C VAL A 235 -19.68 -21.28 -8.91
N GLU A 236 -19.70 -21.47 -7.60
CA GLU A 236 -20.44 -20.58 -6.69
C GLU A 236 -19.96 -19.13 -6.79
N LEU A 237 -18.65 -18.91 -6.68
CA LEU A 237 -18.03 -17.59 -6.72
C LEU A 237 -18.24 -16.90 -8.08
N ASN A 238 -18.15 -17.65 -9.17
CA ASN A 238 -18.50 -17.15 -10.51
C ASN A 238 -19.94 -16.64 -10.58
N ASN A 239 -20.89 -17.41 -10.03
CA ASN A 239 -22.30 -17.05 -10.02
C ASN A 239 -22.56 -15.80 -9.15
N LYS A 240 -21.86 -15.65 -8.03
CA LYS A 240 -21.95 -14.44 -7.19
C LYS A 240 -21.38 -13.23 -7.91
N VAL A 241 -20.20 -13.35 -8.50
CA VAL A 241 -19.56 -12.27 -9.25
C VAL A 241 -20.39 -11.83 -10.45
N ALA A 242 -21.03 -12.78 -11.15
CA ALA A 242 -21.94 -12.45 -12.25
C ALA A 242 -23.13 -11.56 -11.83
N GLN A 243 -23.52 -11.56 -10.55
CA GLN A 243 -24.60 -10.70 -10.04
C GLN A 243 -24.17 -9.25 -9.85
N ILE A 244 -22.89 -8.99 -9.56
CA ILE A 244 -22.36 -7.63 -9.35
C ILE A 244 -21.82 -7.00 -10.65
N LEU A 245 -21.42 -7.82 -11.63
CA LEU A 245 -20.91 -7.33 -12.92
C LEU A 245 -21.79 -6.28 -13.61
N PRO A 246 -23.15 -6.37 -13.65
CA PRO A 246 -23.97 -5.34 -14.26
C PRO A 246 -23.79 -3.94 -13.64
N SER A 247 -23.52 -3.87 -12.33
CA SER A 247 -23.22 -2.61 -11.65
C SER A 247 -21.82 -2.11 -12.00
N LEU A 248 -20.81 -3.00 -11.96
CA LEU A 248 -19.43 -2.65 -12.34
C LEU A 248 -19.34 -2.21 -13.81
N ASN A 249 -20.04 -2.87 -14.72
CA ASN A 249 -20.10 -2.53 -16.14
C ASN A 249 -20.67 -1.12 -16.39
N LYS A 250 -21.55 -0.59 -15.52
CA LYS A 250 -21.98 0.82 -15.64
C LYS A 250 -20.81 1.78 -15.42
N LEU A 251 -19.88 1.45 -14.51
CA LEU A 251 -18.69 2.25 -14.21
C LEU A 251 -17.62 2.11 -15.29
N TYR A 252 -17.48 0.92 -15.88
CA TYR A 252 -16.47 0.66 -16.91
C TYR A 252 -16.86 1.12 -18.31
N LYS A 253 -18.15 1.15 -18.66
CA LYS A 253 -18.60 1.52 -20.02
C LYS A 253 -17.99 2.80 -20.58
N PRO A 254 -17.88 3.92 -19.82
CA PRO A 254 -17.23 5.13 -20.31
C PRO A 254 -15.76 4.95 -20.69
N ILE A 255 -15.08 3.99 -20.05
CA ILE A 255 -13.63 3.76 -20.16
C ILE A 255 -13.33 2.69 -21.22
N LEU A 256 -14.17 1.65 -21.28
CA LEU A 256 -14.02 0.50 -22.16
C LEU A 256 -14.76 0.68 -23.50
N ASP A 257 -15.04 1.91 -23.93
CA ASP A 257 -15.74 2.21 -25.18
C ASP A 257 -17.08 1.46 -25.32
N ASN A 258 -17.88 1.44 -24.24
CA ASN A 258 -19.14 0.70 -24.10
C ASN A 258 -19.03 -0.84 -24.11
N LYS A 259 -17.84 -1.42 -23.89
CA LYS A 259 -17.66 -2.86 -23.73
C LYS A 259 -17.98 -3.28 -22.28
N ASP A 260 -18.51 -4.49 -22.14
CA ASP A 260 -18.85 -5.11 -20.87
C ASP A 260 -17.79 -6.15 -20.46
N LEU A 261 -17.54 -6.25 -19.16
CA LEU A 261 -16.92 -7.42 -18.53
C LEU A 261 -17.93 -8.56 -18.44
N LEU A 262 -17.45 -9.78 -18.65
CA LEU A 262 -18.21 -11.03 -18.60
C LEU A 262 -17.46 -12.05 -17.73
N VAL A 263 -18.21 -12.86 -16.98
CA VAL A 263 -17.65 -14.10 -16.40
C VAL A 263 -17.74 -15.20 -17.46
N LEU A 264 -16.60 -15.79 -17.80
CA LEU A 264 -16.49 -16.93 -18.70
C LEU A 264 -16.83 -18.24 -17.97
N ALA A 265 -17.12 -19.29 -18.73
CA ALA A 265 -17.50 -20.60 -18.16
C ALA A 265 -16.39 -21.24 -17.30
N ASP A 266 -15.12 -20.88 -17.53
CA ASP A 266 -13.97 -21.31 -16.74
C ASP A 266 -13.71 -20.42 -15.51
N GLY A 267 -14.59 -19.44 -15.25
CA GLY A 267 -14.51 -18.52 -14.11
C GLY A 267 -13.58 -17.32 -14.30
N LYS A 268 -12.99 -17.17 -15.48
CA LYS A 268 -12.26 -15.95 -15.82
C LYS A 268 -13.24 -14.80 -16.00
N VAL A 269 -12.88 -13.61 -15.51
CA VAL A 269 -13.55 -12.39 -15.94
C VAL A 269 -12.78 -11.84 -17.13
N ALA A 270 -13.47 -11.57 -18.23
CA ALA A 270 -12.87 -11.05 -19.45
C ALA A 270 -13.72 -9.89 -20.00
N ILE A 271 -13.08 -8.94 -20.66
CA ILE A 271 -13.77 -8.02 -21.57
C ILE A 271 -14.32 -8.88 -22.72
N ASN A 272 -15.56 -8.63 -23.14
CA ASN A 272 -16.25 -9.45 -24.15
C ASN A 272 -15.30 -9.89 -25.32
N PRO A 273 -15.10 -11.22 -25.52
CA PRO A 273 -14.11 -11.76 -26.45
C PRO A 273 -14.44 -11.55 -27.94
N GLU A 274 -15.58 -10.96 -28.29
CA GLU A 274 -15.86 -10.52 -29.66
C GLU A 274 -14.93 -9.39 -30.14
N PHE A 275 -14.11 -8.80 -29.25
CA PHE A 275 -13.15 -7.74 -29.55
C PHE A 275 -11.73 -8.22 -29.22
N ALA A 276 -11.06 -8.81 -30.22
CA ALA A 276 -9.72 -9.39 -30.12
C ALA A 276 -8.58 -8.37 -30.10
N ASP A 277 -8.78 -7.20 -29.49
CA ASP A 277 -7.72 -6.22 -29.28
C ASP A 277 -7.06 -6.49 -27.92
N ASP A 278 -5.75 -6.26 -27.83
CA ASP A 278 -4.90 -6.62 -26.69
C ASP A 278 -5.46 -6.02 -25.38
N ILE A 279 -6.05 -6.87 -24.53
CA ILE A 279 -6.64 -6.49 -23.22
C ILE A 279 -5.60 -5.77 -22.35
N SER A 280 -4.31 -6.07 -22.56
CA SER A 280 -3.20 -5.43 -21.89
C SER A 280 -3.15 -3.91 -22.12
N GLU A 281 -3.24 -3.47 -23.37
CA GLU A 281 -3.13 -2.06 -23.75
C GLU A 281 -4.36 -1.26 -23.31
N ILE A 282 -5.56 -1.86 -23.35
CA ILE A 282 -6.82 -1.17 -22.97
C ILE A 282 -6.97 -1.05 -21.45
N THR A 283 -6.58 -2.07 -20.68
CA THR A 283 -6.81 -2.12 -19.24
C THR A 283 -5.73 -1.33 -18.49
N VAL A 284 -4.47 -1.40 -18.94
CA VAL A 284 -3.32 -0.75 -18.28
C VAL A 284 -3.23 0.75 -18.60
N ASP A 285 -3.67 1.22 -19.77
CA ASP A 285 -3.62 2.66 -20.08
C ASP A 285 -4.91 3.41 -19.75
N LYS A 286 -6.10 2.81 -19.96
CA LYS A 286 -7.38 3.53 -19.80
C LYS A 286 -7.95 3.49 -18.39
N LEU A 287 -7.69 2.43 -17.62
CA LEU A 287 -8.12 2.32 -16.23
C LEU A 287 -7.07 2.82 -15.23
N ASN A 288 -5.89 3.21 -15.72
CA ASN A 288 -4.82 3.76 -14.91
C ASN A 288 -5.01 5.26 -14.70
N TRP A 289 -4.33 5.83 -13.71
CA TRP A 289 -4.35 7.22 -13.26
C TRP A 289 -4.30 8.34 -14.34
N SER A 290 -3.95 8.09 -15.59
CA SER A 290 -3.80 9.13 -16.62
C SER A 290 -5.11 9.57 -17.27
N GLY A 291 -6.21 8.81 -17.09
CA GLY A 291 -7.51 9.15 -17.67
C GLY A 291 -8.28 10.27 -16.95
N GLU A 292 -9.37 10.71 -17.59
CA GLU A 292 -10.27 11.76 -17.10
C GLU A 292 -11.64 11.21 -16.62
N HIS A 293 -11.79 9.89 -16.54
CA HIS A 293 -13.05 9.28 -16.07
C HIS A 293 -13.08 9.15 -14.55
N ARG A 294 -14.28 8.94 -14.01
CA ARG A 294 -14.52 8.81 -12.57
C ARG A 294 -13.63 7.75 -11.91
N LEU A 295 -13.40 6.60 -12.53
CA LEU A 295 -12.51 5.58 -11.94
C LEU A 295 -11.04 6.02 -11.93
N ASN A 296 -10.60 6.88 -12.85
CA ASN A 296 -9.25 7.44 -12.81
C ASN A 296 -9.13 8.45 -11.65
N GLU A 297 -10.17 9.24 -11.36
CA GLU A 297 -10.22 10.09 -10.17
C GLU A 297 -10.16 9.25 -8.89
N VAL A 298 -10.93 8.16 -8.82
CA VAL A 298 -10.92 7.22 -7.69
C VAL A 298 -9.56 6.55 -7.52
N ALA A 299 -8.87 6.21 -8.62
CA ALA A 299 -7.51 5.68 -8.58
C ALA A 299 -6.51 6.70 -8.00
N LYS A 300 -6.56 7.96 -8.46
CA LYS A 300 -5.73 9.06 -7.92
C LYS A 300 -6.00 9.29 -6.44
N LEU A 301 -7.28 9.37 -6.06
CA LEU A 301 -7.69 9.52 -4.66
C LEU A 301 -7.22 8.34 -3.81
N SER A 302 -7.35 7.11 -4.29
CA SER A 302 -6.88 5.92 -3.56
C SER A 302 -5.38 5.99 -3.26
N MET A 303 -4.56 6.47 -4.21
CA MET A 303 -3.12 6.64 -4.01
C MET A 303 -2.81 7.77 -3.03
N GLU A 304 -3.46 8.93 -3.21
CA GLU A 304 -3.31 10.07 -2.29
C GLU A 304 -3.72 9.70 -0.86
N MET A 305 -4.80 8.93 -0.70
CA MET A 305 -5.29 8.52 0.62
C MET A 305 -4.39 7.49 1.28
N ARG A 306 -3.71 6.62 0.49
CA ARG A 306 -2.65 5.76 1.03
C ARG A 306 -1.54 6.61 1.65
N ASP A 307 -1.07 7.62 0.93
CA ASP A 307 -0.07 8.57 1.45
C ASP A 307 -0.59 9.36 2.65
N ARG A 308 -1.88 9.72 2.65
CA ARG A 308 -2.50 10.43 3.77
C ARG A 308 -2.49 9.61 5.05
N VAL A 309 -2.78 8.31 4.97
CA VAL A 309 -2.72 7.43 6.15
C VAL A 309 -1.28 7.26 6.63
N ILE A 310 -0.32 7.06 5.72
CA ILE A 310 1.12 7.02 6.06
C ILE A 310 1.54 8.30 6.81
N PHE A 311 1.14 9.46 6.28
CA PHE A 311 1.38 10.76 6.91
C PHE A 311 0.80 10.82 8.33
N ASN A 312 -0.44 10.39 8.51
CA ASN A 312 -1.10 10.40 9.81
C ASN A 312 -0.39 9.46 10.81
N HIS A 313 0.04 8.26 10.40
CA HIS A 313 0.80 7.35 11.26
C HIS A 313 2.14 7.97 11.70
N ILE A 314 2.85 8.65 10.78
CA ILE A 314 4.08 9.38 11.11
C ILE A 314 3.80 10.49 12.12
N LEU A 315 2.73 11.26 11.91
CA LEU A 315 2.35 12.35 12.80
C LEU A 315 1.87 11.87 14.16
N GLU A 316 1.14 10.76 14.23
CA GLU A 316 0.72 10.17 15.50
C GLU A 316 1.94 9.74 16.33
N ALA A 317 2.89 9.03 15.70
CA ALA A 317 4.16 8.67 16.34
C ALA A 317 4.90 9.93 16.81
N TYR A 318 5.07 10.92 15.94
CA TYR A 318 5.71 12.18 16.27
C TYR A 318 4.99 12.87 17.46
N ASN A 319 3.69 13.09 17.38
CA ASN A 319 2.91 13.78 18.41
C ASN A 319 2.88 13.05 19.76
N SER A 320 3.03 11.72 19.77
CA SER A 320 3.21 10.93 20.99
C SER A 320 4.59 11.07 21.65
N GLY A 321 5.47 11.92 21.10
CA GLY A 321 6.80 12.20 21.63
C GLY A 321 7.91 11.29 21.06
N LYS A 322 7.63 10.54 19.99
CA LYS A 322 8.62 9.72 19.29
C LYS A 322 9.39 10.52 18.26
N SER A 323 10.53 9.94 17.87
CA SER A 323 11.35 10.35 16.72
C SER A 323 11.34 9.19 15.72
N PRO A 324 10.37 9.11 14.79
CA PRO A 324 10.23 7.96 13.91
C PRO A 324 11.35 7.89 12.87
N PHE A 325 11.87 6.67 12.66
CA PHE A 325 12.74 6.32 11.53
C PHE A 325 11.91 5.61 10.46
N VAL A 326 11.72 6.27 9.33
CA VAL A 326 10.70 5.94 8.33
C VAL A 326 11.38 5.45 7.06
N VAL A 327 11.07 4.23 6.61
CA VAL A 327 11.64 3.62 5.40
C VAL A 327 10.52 3.26 4.42
N TYR A 328 10.51 3.92 3.27
CA TYR A 328 9.51 3.73 2.21
C TYR A 328 10.14 3.81 0.82
N GLY A 329 9.40 3.33 -0.17
CA GLY A 329 9.66 3.60 -1.57
C GLY A 329 9.81 5.11 -1.83
N GLY A 330 10.78 5.46 -2.68
CA GLY A 330 11.13 6.86 -2.90
C GLY A 330 9.99 7.76 -3.39
N SER A 331 8.97 7.19 -4.04
CA SER A 331 7.75 7.93 -4.42
C SER A 331 7.02 8.50 -3.21
N HIS A 332 6.83 7.70 -2.16
CA HIS A 332 6.14 8.13 -0.93
C HIS A 332 6.92 9.23 -0.22
N VAL A 333 8.25 9.13 -0.15
CA VAL A 333 9.05 10.16 0.51
C VAL A 333 8.97 11.49 -0.24
N VAL A 334 9.03 11.48 -1.58
CA VAL A 334 8.94 12.70 -2.39
C VAL A 334 7.57 13.37 -2.25
N THR A 335 6.49 12.58 -2.12
CA THR A 335 5.13 13.12 -1.98
C THR A 335 4.90 13.71 -0.58
N LEU A 336 5.43 13.05 0.47
CA LEU A 336 5.19 13.36 1.88
C LEU A 336 6.15 14.40 2.50
N GLU A 337 7.40 14.44 2.05
CA GLU A 337 8.45 15.28 2.66
C GLU A 337 8.03 16.75 2.86
N PRO A 338 7.44 17.45 1.87
CA PRO A 338 7.09 18.86 2.06
C PRO A 338 5.94 19.06 3.05
N ALA A 339 4.95 18.16 3.08
CA ALA A 339 3.86 18.20 4.05
C ALA A 339 4.38 18.00 5.48
N LEU A 340 5.27 17.03 5.69
CA LEU A 340 5.90 16.79 7.00
C LEU A 340 6.74 18.00 7.45
N LYS A 341 7.51 18.62 6.55
CA LYS A 341 8.26 19.85 6.86
C LYS A 341 7.34 21.01 7.23
N ALA A 342 6.24 21.20 6.52
CA ALA A 342 5.25 22.23 6.81
C ALA A 342 4.63 22.03 8.20
N TYR A 343 4.25 20.78 8.52
CA TYR A 343 3.70 20.43 9.83
C TYR A 343 4.68 20.75 10.95
N VAL A 344 5.88 20.17 10.92
CA VAL A 344 6.87 20.33 11.99
C VAL A 344 7.26 21.80 12.16
N SER A 345 7.49 22.53 11.07
CA SER A 345 7.84 23.96 11.12
C SER A 345 6.76 24.82 11.80
N SER A 346 5.49 24.47 11.61
CA SER A 346 4.37 25.20 12.22
C SER A 346 4.22 24.89 13.72
N THR A 347 4.53 23.65 14.15
CA THR A 347 4.52 23.27 15.58
C THR A 347 5.67 23.88 16.38
N SER A 348 6.82 24.15 15.76
CA SER A 348 7.96 24.77 16.45
C SER A 348 7.79 26.27 16.73
N GLN A 349 6.77 26.90 16.15
CA GLN A 349 6.48 28.34 16.30
C GLN A 349 5.38 28.65 17.33
N SER A 350 4.65 27.63 17.78
CA SER A 350 3.62 27.72 18.83
C SER A 350 4.22 27.47 20.21
#